data_AF-A0A1B4FLE3-F1
#
_entry.id   AF-A0A1B4FLE3-F1
#
_cell.length_a   1.000
_cell.length_b   1.000
_cell.length_c   1.000
_cell.angle_alpha   90.00
_cell.angle_beta   90.00
_cell.angle_gamma   90.00
#
_symmetry.space_group_name_H-M   'P 1'
#
loop_
_entity.id
_entity.type
_entity.pdbx_description
1 polymer ?
#
loop_
_entity_poly.entity_id
_entity_poly.type
_entity_poly.pdbx_seq_one_letter_code
_entity_poly.pdbx_strand_id
1 'polypeptide(L)'
;MRADAPCEHFELGTQTGSVRSGAILKLLKIGQLGPRWSLPSQLARSPLAWIIEIDGLIVDARRIPRNLQEDAFRQGVIPFVPDTD
;
A
#
# COMPACT_ATOMS: atom_id res chain seq x y z
N MET A 1 -5.62 18.52 6.26
CA MET A 1 -4.54 19.45 5.87
C MET A 1 -4.92 20.08 4.55
N ARG A 2 -4.89 21.41 4.43
CA ARG A 2 -5.11 22.09 3.14
C ARG A 2 -3.82 22.03 2.31
N ALA A 3 -3.94 22.04 0.98
CA ALA A 3 -2.82 21.85 0.06
C ALA A 3 -1.87 23.06 0.01
N ASP A 4 -2.31 24.23 0.47
CA ASP A 4 -1.56 25.48 0.58
C ASP A 4 -0.50 25.44 1.70
N ALA A 5 -0.82 24.88 2.87
CA ALA A 5 0.05 24.92 4.04
C ALA A 5 1.46 24.30 3.81
N PRO A 6 1.62 23.14 3.15
CA PRO A 6 2.94 22.65 2.79
C PRO A 6 3.64 23.55 1.77
N CYS A 7 2.91 24.09 0.79
CA CYS A 7 3.48 24.95 -0.23
C CYS A 7 4.00 26.26 0.36
N GLU A 8 3.26 26.88 1.29
CA GLU A 8 3.69 28.07 2.03
C GLU A 8 4.95 27.78 2.85
N HIS A 9 5.00 26.64 3.55
CA HIS A 9 6.17 26.26 4.34
C HIS A 9 7.45 26.10 3.50
N PHE A 10 7.31 25.65 2.26
CA PHE A 10 8.43 25.51 1.32
C PHE A 10 8.62 26.73 0.41
N GLU A 11 7.88 27.82 0.61
CA GLU A 11 7.91 29.03 -0.23
C GLU A 11 7.64 28.74 -1.71
N LEU A 12 6.75 27.79 -1.99
CA LEU A 12 6.38 27.36 -3.33
C LEU A 12 4.99 27.86 -3.72
N GLY A 13 4.81 28.19 -5.00
CA GLY A 13 3.48 28.35 -5.58
C GLY A 13 2.72 27.01 -5.57
N THR A 14 1.41 27.05 -5.32
CA THR A 14 0.54 25.86 -5.23
C THR A 14 0.60 24.98 -6.48
N GLN A 15 0.69 25.58 -7.66
CA GLN A 15 0.84 24.87 -8.93
C GLN A 15 2.18 24.11 -8.99
N THR A 16 3.28 24.74 -8.55
CA THR A 16 4.60 24.10 -8.46
C THR A 16 4.57 22.94 -7.48
N GLY A 17 3.94 23.12 -6.31
CA GLY A 17 3.76 22.05 -5.32
C GLY A 17 3.01 20.84 -5.89
N SER A 18 1.91 21.08 -6.62
CA SER A 18 1.13 20.02 -7.28
C SER A 18 1.94 19.25 -8.33
N VAL A 19 2.65 19.96 -9.22
CA VAL A 19 3.49 19.33 -10.27
C VAL A 19 4.61 18.49 -9.66
N ARG A 20 5.29 19.00 -8.63
CA ARG A 20 6.37 18.28 -7.94
C ARG A 20 5.84 17.04 -7.22
N SER A 21 4.71 17.17 -6.51
CA SER A 21 4.05 16.05 -5.83
C SER A 21 3.67 14.95 -6.83
N GLY A 22 3.04 15.32 -7.96
CA GLY A 22 2.70 14.37 -9.03
C GLY A 22 3.94 13.66 -9.60
N ALA A 23 5.05 14.37 -9.79
CA ALA A 23 6.31 13.79 -10.23
C ALA A 23 6.88 12.77 -9.21
N ILE A 24 6.83 13.09 -7.91
CA ILE A 24 7.28 12.20 -6.83
C ILE A 24 6.41 10.94 -6.78
N LEU A 25 5.08 11.10 -6.79
CA LEU A 25 4.14 9.98 -6.77
C LEU A 25 4.37 9.04 -7.96
N LYS A 26 4.57 9.60 -9.16
CA LYS A 26 4.87 8.82 -10.36
C LYS A 26 6.21 8.10 -10.27
N LEU A 27 7.26 8.80 -9.84
CA LEU A 27 8.61 8.25 -9.71
C LEU A 27 8.66 7.09 -8.72
N LEU A 28 8.01 7.26 -7.56
CA LEU A 28 7.99 6.28 -6.48
C LEU A 28 6.86 5.25 -6.61
N LYS A 29 6.06 5.34 -7.68
CA LYS A 29 4.87 4.51 -7.93
C LYS A 29 3.93 4.46 -6.71
N ILE A 30 3.73 5.62 -6.08
CA ILE A 30 2.82 5.77 -4.94
C ILE A 30 1.41 5.92 -5.49
N GLY A 31 0.58 4.91 -5.26
CA GLY A 31 -0.86 4.95 -5.47
C GLY A 31 -1.62 5.11 -4.15
N GLN A 32 -2.93 5.35 -4.22
CA GLN A 32 -3.77 5.33 -3.03
C GLN A 32 -3.69 3.97 -2.34
N LEU A 33 -3.43 3.98 -1.02
CA LEU A 33 -3.34 2.79 -0.17
C LEU A 33 -2.39 1.70 -0.72
N GLY A 34 -1.35 2.12 -1.45
CA GLY A 34 -0.34 1.19 -1.96
C GLY A 34 0.31 0.42 -0.81
N PRO A 35 0.41 -0.93 -0.89
CA PRO A 35 0.96 -1.74 0.21
C PRO A 35 2.36 -1.33 0.64
N ARG A 36 3.21 -0.93 -0.31
CA ARG A 36 4.58 -0.49 -0.03
C ARG A 36 4.68 0.79 0.83
N TRP A 37 3.69 1.68 0.73
CA TRP A 37 3.72 3.01 1.34
C TRP A 37 2.68 3.16 2.45
N SER A 38 2.06 2.06 2.87
CA SER A 38 1.07 2.03 3.94
C SER A 38 1.69 1.45 5.20
N LEU A 39 1.28 1.96 6.36
CA LEU A 39 1.72 1.41 7.65
C LEU A 39 1.27 -0.05 7.79
N PRO A 40 2.10 -0.96 8.34
CA PRO A 40 1.73 -2.35 8.56
C PRO A 40 0.41 -2.52 9.33
N SER A 41 0.17 -1.67 10.34
CA SER A 41 -1.09 -1.66 11.11
C SER A 41 -2.32 -1.30 10.29
N GLN A 42 -2.17 -0.50 9.22
CA GLN A 42 -3.25 -0.18 8.30
C GLN A 42 -3.46 -1.30 7.28
N LEU A 43 -2.38 -1.94 6.82
CA LEU A 43 -2.46 -3.08 5.91
C LEU A 43 -3.08 -4.30 6.57
N ALA A 44 -2.72 -4.60 7.81
CA ALA A 44 -3.34 -5.66 8.60
C ALA A 44 -4.87 -5.52 8.68
N ARG A 45 -5.36 -4.27 8.73
CA ARG A 45 -6.79 -3.95 8.80
C ARG A 45 -7.48 -3.84 7.43
N SER A 46 -6.73 -3.66 6.34
CA SER A 46 -7.29 -3.44 5.00
C SER A 46 -7.70 -4.77 4.36
N PRO A 47 -8.99 -5.07 4.18
CA PRO A 47 -9.42 -6.35 3.61
C PRO A 47 -8.86 -6.57 2.20
N LEU A 48 -8.84 -5.51 1.38
CA LEU A 48 -8.37 -5.57 0.00
C LEU A 48 -6.87 -5.90 -0.15
N ALA A 49 -6.08 -5.70 0.91
CA ALA A 49 -4.65 -6.05 0.89
C ALA A 49 -4.40 -7.57 1.00
N TRP A 50 -5.43 -8.35 1.34
CA TRP A 50 -5.31 -9.79 1.63
C TRP A 50 -6.20 -10.68 0.77
N ILE A 51 -7.07 -10.09 -0.06
CA ILE A 51 -7.89 -10.86 -0.99
C ILE A 51 -7.02 -11.27 -2.17
N ILE A 52 -6.85 -12.59 -2.33
CA ILE A 52 -6.07 -13.20 -3.41
C ILE A 52 -6.89 -14.28 -4.10
N GLU A 53 -6.50 -14.64 -5.32
CA GLU A 53 -7.08 -15.76 -6.04
C GLU A 53 -6.11 -16.95 -6.00
N ILE A 54 -6.62 -18.11 -5.57
CA ILE A 54 -5.90 -19.39 -5.61
C ILE A 54 -6.80 -20.39 -6.34
N ASP A 55 -6.33 -20.92 -7.47
CA ASP A 55 -7.05 -21.90 -8.29
C ASP A 55 -8.49 -21.47 -8.64
N GLY A 56 -8.69 -20.19 -8.95
CA GLY A 56 -10.01 -19.62 -9.28
C GLY A 56 -10.90 -19.31 -8.08
N LEU A 57 -10.41 -19.53 -6.85
CA LEU A 57 -11.14 -19.19 -5.62
C LEU A 57 -10.58 -17.92 -4.99
N ILE A 58 -11.46 -16.96 -4.73
CA ILE A 58 -11.13 -15.73 -3.98
C ILE A 58 -11.09 -16.05 -2.49
N VAL A 59 -9.92 -15.90 -1.88
CA VAL A 59 -9.66 -16.23 -0.48
C VAL A 59 -9.01 -15.07 0.26
N ASP A 60 -9.21 -15.03 1.58
CA ASP A 60 -8.44 -14.17 2.46
C ASP A 60 -7.13 -14.86 2.83
N ALA A 61 -6.01 -14.32 2.36
CA ALA A 61 -4.69 -14.87 2.57
C ALA A 61 -4.27 -14.99 4.04
N ARG A 62 -4.97 -14.32 4.97
CA ARG A 62 -4.69 -14.48 6.41
C ARG A 62 -5.24 -15.79 6.96
N ARG A 63 -6.15 -16.45 6.23
CA ARG A 63 -6.91 -17.62 6.69
C ARG A 63 -6.48 -18.92 5.99
N ILE A 64 -5.53 -18.84 5.06
CA ILE A 64 -4.99 -20.02 4.36
C ILE A 64 -3.81 -20.63 5.13
N PRO A 65 -3.42 -21.88 4.83
CA PRO A 65 -2.24 -22.52 5.43
C PRO A 65 -0.95 -21.69 5.33
N ARG A 66 -0.12 -21.77 6.37
CA ARG A 66 1.12 -20.99 6.53
C ARG A 66 2.06 -21.10 5.33
N ASN A 67 2.24 -22.29 4.76
CA ASN A 67 3.08 -22.50 3.59
C ASN A 67 2.60 -21.69 2.38
N LEU A 68 1.28 -21.60 2.17
CA LEU A 68 0.71 -20.80 1.09
C LEU A 68 0.83 -19.29 1.35
N GLN A 69 0.77 -18.88 2.62
CA GLN A 69 1.03 -17.48 2.99
C GLN A 69 2.49 -17.09 2.66
N GLU A 70 3.44 -17.94 3.01
CA GLU A 70 4.87 -17.73 2.72
C GLU A 70 5.15 -17.69 1.21
N ASP A 71 4.50 -18.56 0.44
CA ASP A 71 4.57 -18.54 -1.02
C ASP A 71 3.97 -17.25 -1.61
N ALA A 72 2.78 -16.85 -1.16
CA ALA A 72 2.14 -15.60 -1.59
C ALA A 72 2.99 -14.36 -1.24
N PHE A 73 3.65 -14.37 -0.09
CA PHE A 73 4.59 -13.31 0.30
C PHE A 73 5.83 -13.30 -0.61
N ARG A 74 6.42 -14.47 -0.89
CA ARG A 74 7.58 -14.59 -1.79
C ARG A 74 7.26 -14.10 -3.20
N GLN A 75 6.03 -14.29 -3.66
CA GLN A 75 5.52 -13.80 -4.94
C GLN A 75 5.13 -12.31 -4.91
N GLY A 76 5.13 -11.67 -3.73
CA GLY A 76 4.77 -10.26 -3.56
C GLY A 76 3.26 -9.97 -3.66
N VAL A 77 2.42 -11.00 -3.54
CA VAL A 77 0.95 -10.88 -3.64
C VAL A 77 0.35 -10.32 -2.33
N ILE A 78 0.95 -10.67 -1.19
CA ILE A 78 0.60 -10.13 0.12
C ILE A 78 1.76 -9.31 0.70
N PRO A 79 1.49 -8.32 1.57
CA PRO A 79 2.52 -7.40 2.04
C PRO A 79 3.51 -8.01 3.06
N PHE A 80 3.08 -8.99 3.83
CA PHE A 80 3.89 -9.74 4.80
C PHE A 80 3.17 -11.04 5.19
N VAL A 81 3.90 -11.97 5.81
CA VAL A 81 3.29 -13.18 6.40
C VAL A 81 2.68 -12.79 7.75
N PRO A 82 1.36 -12.98 7.96
CA PRO A 82 0.73 -12.63 9.23
C PRO A 82 1.25 -13.53 10.36
N ASP A 83 1.40 -12.93 11.55
CA ASP A 83 1.73 -13.68 12.76
C ASP A 83 0.57 -14.62 13.13
N THR A 84 0.92 -15.74 13.76
CA THR A 84 -0.07 -16.67 14.32
C THR A 84 -0.38 -16.18 15.73
N ASP A 85 -1.58 -15.62 15.94
CA ASP A 85 -2.11 -15.42 17.30
C ASP A 85 -2.31 -16.79 17.99
#